data_AF-A0A3E5DGM9-F1
#
_entry.id   AF-A0A3E5DGM9-F1
#
_cell.length_a   1.000
_cell.length_b   1.000
_cell.length_c   1.000
_cell.angle_alpha   90.00
_cell.angle_beta   90.00
_cell.angle_gamma   90.00
#
_symmetry.space_group_name_H-M   'P 1'
#
loop_
_entity.id
_entity.type
_entity.pdbx_description
1 polymer ?
#
loop_
_entity_poly.entity_id
_entity_poly.type
_entity_poly.pdbx_seq_one_letter_code
_entity_poly.pdbx_strand_id
1 'polypeptide(L)'
;GLTEKEKSQILSINMANNPSRLYKEVWIGLGGTQSAVYATEVSAEEYLAYTTEETEKVEVYHLAEKLGGDIEAAIRQLAERRRNKE
;
A
#
# COMPACT_ATOMS: atom_id res chain seq x y z
N GLY A 1 10.58 7.19 26.53
CA GLY A 1 9.87 6.00 26.03
C GLY A 1 8.48 6.39 25.59
N LEU A 2 7.77 5.52 24.88
CA LEU A 2 6.40 5.80 24.39
C LEU A 2 5.40 5.88 25.56
N THR A 3 4.47 6.83 25.46
CA THR A 3 3.31 6.98 26.36
C THR A 3 2.28 5.89 26.11
N GLU A 4 1.36 5.66 27.06
CA GLU A 4 0.26 4.70 26.88
C GLU A 4 -0.64 5.06 25.70
N LYS A 5 -0.86 6.36 25.44
CA LYS A 5 -1.58 6.82 24.26
C LYS A 5 -0.87 6.39 22.97
N GLU A 6 0.44 6.60 22.86
CA GLU A 6 1.21 6.23 21.67
C GLU A 6 1.25 4.72 21.45
N LYS A 7 1.41 3.94 22.52
CA LYS A 7 1.31 2.47 22.45
C LYS A 7 -0.06 2.04 21.94
N SER A 8 -1.13 2.62 22.47
CA SER A 8 -2.49 2.33 22.03
C SER A 8 -2.70 2.67 20.55
N GLN A 9 -2.13 3.78 20.06
CA GLN A 9 -2.21 4.15 18.65
C GLN A 9 -1.47 3.14 17.76
N ILE A 10 -0.24 2.75 18.13
CA ILE A 10 0.54 1.76 17.38
C ILE A 10 -0.20 0.41 17.32
N LEU A 11 -0.80 -0.02 18.42
CA LEU A 11 -1.57 -1.27 18.46
C LEU A 11 -2.89 -1.19 17.67
N SER A 12 -3.42 0.00 17.39
CA SER A 12 -4.65 0.17 16.61
C SER A 12 -4.45 0.11 15.09
N ILE A 13 -3.20 0.12 14.62
CA ILE A 13 -2.87 0.11 13.18
C ILE A 13 -3.52 -1.10 12.51
N ASN A 14 -4.26 -0.84 11.43
CA ASN A 14 -5.01 -1.78 10.61
C ASN A 14 -6.10 -2.60 11.35
N MET A 15 -6.56 -2.14 12.53
CA MET A 15 -7.65 -2.83 13.25
C MET A 15 -9.06 -2.46 12.74
N ALA A 16 -9.21 -1.30 12.11
CA ALA A 16 -10.50 -0.74 11.71
C ALA A 16 -10.42 0.00 10.37
N ASN A 17 -9.78 -0.61 9.36
CA ASN A 17 -9.68 0.00 8.04
C ASN A 17 -11.07 0.21 7.43
N ASN A 18 -11.23 1.31 6.69
CA ASN A 18 -12.41 1.52 5.87
C ASN A 18 -12.42 0.50 4.71
N PRO A 19 -13.43 -0.38 4.62
CA PRO A 19 -13.45 -1.45 3.61
C PRO A 19 -13.59 -0.94 2.16
N SER A 20 -13.98 0.33 1.95
CA SER A 20 -14.16 0.92 0.62
C SER A 20 -12.92 1.65 0.11
N ARG A 21 -11.79 1.62 0.82
CA ARG A 21 -10.56 2.34 0.45
C ARG A 21 -9.36 1.42 0.52
N LEU A 22 -8.42 1.61 -0.38
CA LEU A 22 -7.14 0.89 -0.38
C LEU A 22 -6.04 1.83 0.14
N TYR A 23 -5.57 1.55 1.34
CA TYR A 23 -4.49 2.32 1.99
C TYR A 23 -3.76 1.44 2.99
N LYS A 24 -2.56 1.85 3.38
CA LYS A 24 -1.87 1.31 4.55
C LYS A 24 -1.96 2.33 5.69
N GLU A 25 -1.97 1.86 6.92
CA GLU A 25 -1.88 2.73 8.08
C GLU A 25 -0.43 2.81 8.59
N VAL A 26 0.02 4.03 8.89
CA VAL A 26 1.31 4.30 9.51
C VAL A 26 1.13 5.15 10.75
N TRP A 27 1.89 4.85 11.80
CA TRP A 27 1.95 5.71 12.98
C TRP A 27 3.11 6.70 12.85
N ILE A 28 2.84 7.97 13.10
CA ILE A 28 3.84 9.06 13.07
C ILE A 28 3.79 9.77 14.41
N GLY A 29 4.95 9.83 15.09
CA GLY A 29 5.16 10.59 16.32
C GLY A 29 6.16 11.73 16.12
N LEU A 30 5.74 12.96 16.39
CA LEU A 30 6.56 14.18 16.32
C LEU A 30 7.09 14.54 17.72
N GLY A 31 8.04 13.75 18.21
CA GLY A 31 8.83 14.08 19.41
C GLY A 31 8.01 14.41 20.66
N GLY A 32 6.87 13.73 20.89
CA GLY A 32 6.01 13.92 22.06
C GLY A 32 5.05 15.12 21.99
N THR A 33 5.10 15.93 20.94
CA THR A 33 4.15 17.04 20.74
C THR A 33 2.85 16.58 20.06
N GLN A 34 2.98 15.68 19.09
CA GLN A 34 1.86 15.13 18.33
C GLN A 34 2.15 13.68 17.95
N SER A 35 1.12 12.85 18.00
CA SER A 35 1.17 11.46 17.52
C SER A 35 -0.20 11.06 16.96
N ALA A 36 -0.20 10.37 15.83
CA ALA A 36 -1.42 9.86 15.19
C ALA A 36 -1.13 8.71 14.22
N VAL A 37 -2.19 7.97 13.91
CA VAL A 37 -2.20 6.98 12.82
C VAL A 37 -2.77 7.66 11.58
N TYR A 38 -2.08 7.52 10.46
CA TYR A 38 -2.42 8.14 9.18
C TYR A 38 -2.64 7.05 8.12
N ALA A 39 -3.60 7.30 7.23
CA ALA A 39 -3.76 6.52 6.01
C ALA A 39 -2.77 7.03 4.95
N THR A 40 -1.96 6.13 4.39
CA THR A 40 -1.10 6.40 3.24
C THR A 40 -1.71 5.76 2.01
N GLU A 41 -2.11 6.60 1.07
CA GLU A 41 -2.58 6.22 -0.26
C GLU A 41 -1.50 6.52 -1.28
N VAL A 42 -1.29 5.58 -2.18
CA VAL A 42 -0.30 5.67 -3.25
C VAL A 42 -0.98 5.31 -4.57
N SER A 43 -0.35 5.65 -5.69
CA SER A 43 -0.88 5.24 -6.99
C SER A 43 -0.90 3.70 -7.11
N ALA A 44 -1.76 3.18 -7.99
CA ALA A 44 -1.79 1.74 -8.25
C ALA A 44 -0.45 1.22 -8.79
N GLU A 45 0.28 2.07 -9.53
CA GLU A 45 1.63 1.78 -10.01
C GLU A 45 2.62 1.60 -8.85
N GLU A 46 2.65 2.53 -7.90
CA GLU A 46 3.56 2.46 -6.75
C GLU A 46 3.20 1.27 -5.85
N TYR A 47 1.90 1.04 -5.65
CA TYR A 47 1.41 -0.14 -4.93
C TYR A 47 1.89 -1.45 -5.58
N LEU A 48 1.73 -1.60 -6.90
CA LEU A 48 2.15 -2.81 -7.63
C LEU A 48 3.67 -2.97 -7.69
N ALA A 49 4.43 -1.87 -7.71
CA ALA A 49 5.89 -1.92 -7.69
C ALA A 49 6.45 -2.52 -6.38
N TYR A 50 5.74 -2.32 -5.26
CA TYR A 50 6.18 -2.74 -3.93
C TYR A 50 5.25 -3.75 -3.26
N THR A 51 4.30 -4.34 -3.99
CA THR A 51 3.35 -5.29 -3.41
C THR A 51 4.06 -6.52 -2.85
N THR A 52 3.63 -6.94 -1.67
CA THR A 52 4.03 -8.20 -1.04
C THR A 52 3.01 -9.31 -1.27
N GLU A 53 1.86 -8.99 -1.86
CA GLU A 53 0.81 -9.97 -2.16
C GLU A 53 1.28 -10.87 -3.30
N GLU A 54 1.40 -12.17 -3.02
CA GLU A 54 1.96 -13.15 -3.96
C GLU A 54 1.21 -13.16 -5.29
N THR A 55 -0.12 -13.12 -5.24
CA THR A 55 -0.97 -13.16 -6.43
C THR A 55 -0.71 -11.99 -7.37
N GLU A 56 -0.55 -10.79 -6.82
CA GLU A 56 -0.27 -9.57 -7.56
C GLU A 56 1.15 -9.57 -8.12
N LYS A 57 2.12 -10.03 -7.32
CA LYS A 57 3.51 -10.16 -7.73
C LYS A 57 3.66 -11.14 -8.91
N VAL A 58 2.98 -12.29 -8.85
CA VAL A 58 2.95 -13.26 -9.94
C VAL A 58 2.28 -12.66 -11.18
N GLU A 59 1.19 -11.91 -11.02
CA GLU A 59 0.51 -11.23 -12.14
C GLU A 59 1.45 -10.23 -12.86
N VAL A 60 2.17 -9.40 -12.10
CA VAL A 60 3.16 -8.46 -12.65
C VAL A 60 4.25 -9.18 -13.43
N TYR A 61 4.87 -10.21 -12.83
CA TYR A 61 5.94 -10.95 -13.50
C TYR A 61 5.47 -11.68 -14.75
N HIS A 62 4.31 -12.32 -14.69
CA HIS A 62 3.75 -13.02 -15.84
C HIS A 62 3.45 -12.08 -17.01
N LEU A 63 2.97 -10.86 -16.74
CA LEU A 63 2.80 -9.86 -17.78
C LEU A 63 4.14 -9.32 -18.29
N ALA A 64 5.11 -9.09 -17.40
CA ALA A 64 6.44 -8.65 -17.79
C ALA A 64 7.12 -9.66 -18.73
N GLU A 65 7.01 -10.96 -18.47
CA GLU A 65 7.51 -12.02 -19.36
C GLU A 65 6.93 -11.90 -20.78
N LYS A 66 5.63 -11.62 -20.91
CA LYS A 66 4.95 -11.40 -22.20
C LYS A 66 5.39 -10.12 -22.90
N LEU A 67 5.91 -9.15 -22.16
CA LEU A 67 6.41 -7.87 -22.65
C LEU A 67 7.95 -7.86 -22.81
N GLY A 68 8.59 -9.04 -22.87
CA GLY A 68 10.04 -9.13 -23.07
C GLY A 68 10.87 -8.77 -21.84
N GLY A 69 10.29 -8.91 -20.64
CA GLY A 69 10.94 -8.57 -19.37
C GLY A 69 10.70 -7.14 -18.89
N ASP A 70 9.91 -6.34 -19.61
CA ASP A 70 9.59 -4.96 -19.21
C ASP A 70 8.58 -4.93 -18.07
N ILE A 71 9.10 -4.85 -16.84
CA ILE A 71 8.30 -4.80 -15.62
C ILE A 71 7.57 -3.45 -15.45
N GLU A 72 8.15 -2.35 -15.94
CA GLU A 72 7.53 -1.03 -15.83
C GLU A 72 6.28 -0.97 -16.71
N ALA A 73 6.37 -1.45 -17.96
CA ALA A 73 5.23 -1.57 -18.86
C ALA A 73 4.16 -2.51 -18.30
N ALA A 74 4.56 -3.61 -17.65
CA ALA A 74 3.62 -4.53 -17.00
C ALA A 74 2.85 -3.84 -15.85
N ILE A 75 3.55 -3.15 -14.96
CA ILE A 75 2.94 -2.39 -13.85
C ILE A 75 1.98 -1.34 -14.38
N ARG A 76 2.39 -0.56 -15.38
CA ARG A 76 1.56 0.50 -15.98
C ARG A 76 0.26 -0.07 -16.57
N GLN A 77 0.37 -1.15 -17.36
CA GLN A 77 -0.81 -1.80 -17.95
C GLN A 77 -1.73 -2.40 -16.89
N LEU A 78 -1.20 -3.00 -15.83
CA LEU A 78 -2.03 -3.56 -14.75
C LEU A 78 -2.73 -2.47 -13.94
N ALA A 79 -2.03 -1.38 -13.62
CA ALA A 79 -2.60 -0.22 -12.96
C ALA A 79 -3.75 0.39 -13.77
N GLU A 80 -3.58 0.55 -15.10
CA GLU A 80 -4.64 1.01 -16.00
C GLU A 80 -5.83 0.05 -16.03
N ARG A 81 -5.59 -1.26 -16.12
CA ARG A 81 -6.67 -2.27 -16.08
C ARG A 81 -7.46 -2.23 -14.78
N ARG A 82 -6.82 -1.96 -13.64
CA ARG A 82 -7.50 -1.83 -12.34
C ARG A 82 -8.39 -0.59 -12.32
N ARG A 83 -7.89 0.57 -12.78
CA ARG A 83 -8.67 1.82 -12.87
C ARG A 83 -9.87 1.72 -13.81
N ASN A 84 -9.75 0.97 -14.91
CA ASN A 84 -10.81 0.85 -15.92
C ASN A 84 -11.81 -0.29 -15.64
N LYS A 85 -11.61 -1.06 -14.56
CA LYS A 85 -12.54 -2.10 -14.10
C LYS A 85 -13.53 -1.59 -13.04
N GLU A 86 -13.30 -0.38 -12.53
CA GLU A 86 -14.27 0.44 -11.80
C GLU A 86 -15.13 1.24 -12.79
#